data_AF-A0A8J6TK29-F1
#
_entry.id   AF-A0A8J6TK29-F1
#
_cell.length_a   1.000
_cell.length_b   1.000
_cell.length_c   1.000
_cell.angle_alpha   90.00
_cell.angle_beta   90.00
_cell.angle_gamma   90.00
#
_symmetry.space_group_name_H-M   'P 1'
#
loop_
_entity.id
_entity.type
_entity.pdbx_description
1 polymer ?
#
loop_
_entity_poly.entity_id
_entity_poly.type
_entity_poly.pdbx_seq_one_letter_code
_entity_poly.pdbx_strand_id
1 'polypeptide(L)'
;MANICSIKKSEYHGFESYILTNGHIQICVVPELGGKITSIKDLSTGREWLWSNPYLPKESVVYGASFIEKYDTGGLDECFPAVLGGEYPDEPWDGIVIPDHGELWCQPWETKIVESSAKKIILTMSCHGVRFPYHFERTLTISTEGPVLTLDYQVCNLSNFEMLFLWCIHPLINIEKGMQVILPPEIKTLRLDSGTNNFLGESGSQIGWPQTNSADNRPIDLSQVPANNFGQAYKLYTYPIKGDAQVEAGIIDPTGKHSFIFRFQPKEITHVGLWMNYGAWSGSGSEPYFNLGLEPSIGGTDGLSNAKDRGEYGNLPANESRLWTLELLVT
;
A
#
# COMPACT_ATOMS: atom_id res chain seq x y z
N MET A 1 -23.22 -7.77 -22.90
CA MET A 1 -23.98 -7.77 -21.64
C MET A 1 -23.67 -6.47 -20.93
N ALA A 2 -24.65 -5.86 -20.26
CA ALA A 2 -24.39 -4.66 -19.45
C ALA A 2 -23.50 -5.04 -18.25
N ASN A 3 -22.61 -4.15 -17.84
CA ASN A 3 -21.84 -4.31 -16.61
C ASN A 3 -22.79 -4.25 -15.41
N ILE A 4 -22.63 -5.19 -14.49
CA ILE A 4 -23.47 -5.34 -13.30
C ILE A 4 -22.57 -5.52 -12.09
N CYS A 5 -22.93 -4.84 -11.00
CA CYS A 5 -22.33 -5.06 -9.69
C CYS A 5 -22.88 -6.32 -9.01
N SER A 6 -21.99 -7.15 -8.48
CA SER A 6 -22.35 -8.25 -7.57
C SER A 6 -21.28 -8.45 -6.49
N ILE A 7 -21.74 -8.74 -5.27
CA ILE A 7 -20.90 -9.15 -4.14
C ILE A 7 -21.36 -10.53 -3.69
N LYS A 8 -20.41 -11.41 -3.41
CA LYS A 8 -20.69 -12.73 -2.83
C LYS A 8 -19.69 -13.07 -1.75
N LYS A 9 -20.16 -13.78 -0.72
CA LYS A 9 -19.27 -14.47 0.21
C LYS A 9 -18.59 -15.63 -0.50
N SER A 10 -17.34 -15.89 -0.14
CA SER A 10 -16.48 -16.95 -0.63
C SER A 10 -15.56 -17.42 0.50
N GLU A 11 -14.69 -18.37 0.21
CA GLU A 11 -13.63 -18.81 1.09
C GLU A 11 -12.26 -18.50 0.45
N TYR A 12 -11.30 -18.05 1.25
CA TYR A 12 -9.91 -17.88 0.86
C TYR A 12 -9.02 -18.60 1.87
N HIS A 13 -8.48 -19.76 1.53
CA HIS A 13 -7.62 -20.56 2.41
C HIS A 13 -8.21 -20.80 3.82
N GLY A 14 -9.51 -21.09 3.90
CA GLY A 14 -10.22 -21.29 5.17
C GLY A 14 -10.75 -20.03 5.85
N PHE A 15 -10.45 -18.83 5.33
CA PHE A 15 -10.99 -17.56 5.82
C PHE A 15 -12.24 -17.15 5.05
N GLU A 16 -13.19 -16.49 5.72
CA GLU A 16 -14.29 -15.83 5.02
C GLU A 16 -13.73 -14.73 4.12
N SER A 17 -14.19 -14.69 2.87
CA SER A 17 -13.82 -13.64 1.92
C SER A 17 -15.03 -13.09 1.17
N TYR A 18 -14.89 -11.88 0.63
CA TYR A 18 -15.89 -11.26 -0.21
C TYR A 18 -15.31 -11.04 -1.60
N ILE A 19 -16.00 -11.55 -2.61
CA ILE A 19 -15.67 -11.29 -4.02
C ILE A 19 -16.66 -10.24 -4.53
N LEU A 20 -16.11 -9.08 -4.90
CA LEU A 20 -16.84 -7.95 -5.46
C LEU A 20 -16.50 -7.83 -6.94
N THR A 21 -17.46 -7.51 -7.78
CA THR A 21 -17.20 -7.16 -9.18
C THR A 21 -18.20 -6.15 -9.69
N ASN A 22 -17.79 -5.29 -10.61
CA ASN A 22 -18.65 -4.35 -11.34
C ASN A 22 -18.70 -4.65 -12.85
N GLY A 23 -18.23 -5.81 -13.29
CA GLY A 23 -18.11 -6.19 -14.70
C GLY A 23 -16.85 -5.66 -15.40
N HIS A 24 -16.11 -4.72 -14.79
CA HIS A 24 -14.81 -4.27 -15.27
C HIS A 24 -13.66 -4.85 -14.45
N ILE A 25 -13.78 -4.82 -13.14
CA ILE A 25 -12.81 -5.38 -12.19
C ILE A 25 -13.47 -6.42 -11.30
N GLN A 26 -12.65 -7.33 -10.77
CA GLN A 26 -13.02 -8.25 -9.70
C GLN A 26 -12.02 -8.10 -8.56
N ILE A 27 -12.53 -8.00 -7.34
CA ILE A 27 -11.75 -7.78 -6.12
C ILE A 27 -12.07 -8.89 -5.14
N CYS A 28 -11.06 -9.43 -4.47
CA CYS A 28 -11.22 -10.34 -3.34
C CYS A 28 -10.69 -9.68 -2.07
N VAL A 29 -11.52 -9.59 -1.03
CA VAL A 29 -11.13 -9.06 0.28
C VAL A 29 -11.30 -10.11 1.38
N VAL A 30 -10.40 -10.12 2.36
CA VAL A 30 -10.38 -11.09 3.47
C VAL A 30 -10.36 -10.32 4.79
N PRO A 31 -11.52 -10.10 5.43
CA PRO A 31 -11.62 -9.32 6.66
C PRO A 31 -10.78 -9.87 7.81
N GLU A 32 -10.71 -11.19 7.94
CA GLU A 32 -9.99 -11.87 9.04
C GLU A 32 -8.46 -11.69 8.97
N LEU A 33 -7.93 -11.26 7.83
CA LEU A 33 -6.51 -11.00 7.60
C LEU A 33 -6.27 -9.49 7.44
N GLY A 34 -6.69 -8.68 8.42
CA GLY A 34 -6.45 -7.24 8.39
C GLY A 34 -7.24 -6.48 7.32
N GLY A 35 -8.37 -7.04 6.86
CA GLY A 35 -9.07 -6.49 5.70
C GLY A 35 -8.29 -6.55 4.39
N LYS A 36 -7.27 -7.43 4.27
CA LYS A 36 -6.40 -7.56 3.09
C LYS A 36 -7.20 -7.69 1.80
N ILE A 37 -6.77 -6.99 0.76
CA ILE A 37 -7.24 -7.23 -0.61
C ILE A 37 -6.27 -8.21 -1.27
N THR A 38 -6.72 -9.42 -1.59
CA THR A 38 -5.85 -10.49 -2.10
C THR A 38 -5.80 -10.59 -3.62
N SER A 39 -6.74 -9.95 -4.30
CA SER A 39 -6.85 -9.97 -5.77
C SER A 39 -7.51 -8.68 -6.26
N ILE A 40 -6.95 -8.11 -7.33
CA ILE A 40 -7.56 -7.04 -8.14
C ILE A 40 -7.34 -7.41 -9.60
N LYS A 41 -8.38 -7.98 -10.19
CA LYS A 41 -8.34 -8.52 -11.55
C LYS A 41 -9.03 -7.58 -12.53
N ASP A 42 -8.34 -7.23 -13.62
CA ASP A 42 -8.96 -6.63 -14.80
C ASP A 42 -9.72 -7.72 -15.57
N LEU A 43 -11.04 -7.56 -15.71
CA LEU A 43 -11.89 -8.54 -16.41
C LEU A 43 -11.85 -8.40 -17.93
N SER A 44 -11.34 -7.30 -18.46
CA SER A 44 -11.20 -7.11 -19.91
C SER A 44 -10.03 -7.93 -20.48
N THR A 45 -8.95 -8.06 -19.71
CA THR A 45 -7.75 -8.84 -20.09
C THR A 45 -7.61 -10.15 -19.33
N GLY A 46 -8.23 -10.26 -18.17
CA GLY A 46 -8.00 -11.34 -17.22
C GLY A 46 -6.72 -11.17 -16.39
N ARG A 47 -6.04 -10.02 -16.46
CA ARG A 47 -4.80 -9.75 -15.69
C ARG A 47 -5.08 -9.67 -14.19
N GLU A 48 -4.28 -10.38 -13.41
CA GLU A 48 -4.18 -10.18 -11.96
C GLU A 48 -3.07 -9.17 -11.67
N TRP A 49 -3.42 -8.08 -10.98
CA TRP A 49 -2.49 -7.00 -10.66
C TRP A 49 -1.77 -7.19 -9.34
N LEU A 50 -2.35 -7.91 -8.38
CA LEU A 50 -1.70 -8.13 -7.09
C LEU A 50 -0.81 -9.37 -7.13
N TRP A 51 0.42 -9.21 -6.63
CA TRP A 51 1.35 -10.30 -6.46
C TRP A 51 0.95 -11.16 -5.26
N SER A 52 0.92 -12.47 -5.45
CA SER A 52 0.72 -13.43 -4.36
C SER A 52 2.06 -14.03 -3.96
N ASN A 53 2.32 -14.11 -2.65
CA ASN A 53 3.48 -14.84 -2.18
C ASN A 53 3.32 -16.35 -2.45
N PRO A 54 4.27 -17.00 -3.16
CA PRO A 54 4.17 -18.42 -3.47
C PRO A 54 4.80 -19.33 -2.40
N TYR A 55 5.49 -18.77 -1.40
CA TYR A 55 6.25 -19.53 -0.40
C TYR A 55 5.64 -19.47 0.99
N LEU A 56 5.09 -18.31 1.38
CA LEU A 56 4.58 -18.11 2.73
C LEU A 56 3.13 -18.61 2.88
N PRO A 57 2.81 -19.24 4.03
CA PRO A 57 1.48 -19.73 4.31
C PRO A 57 0.47 -18.59 4.48
N LYS A 58 -0.75 -18.86 4.02
CA LYS A 58 -1.91 -17.99 4.20
C LYS A 58 -2.65 -18.45 5.44
N GLU A 59 -2.22 -17.93 6.59
CA GLU A 59 -2.68 -18.32 7.92
C GLU A 59 -2.96 -17.07 8.77
N SER A 60 -3.67 -17.26 9.89
CA SER A 60 -3.92 -16.18 10.85
C SER A 60 -2.60 -15.65 11.41
N VAL A 61 -2.44 -14.34 11.33
CA VAL A 61 -1.25 -13.65 11.79
C VAL A 61 -1.30 -13.52 13.32
N VAL A 62 -0.18 -13.81 13.97
CA VAL A 62 -0.02 -13.51 15.39
C VAL A 62 0.29 -12.02 15.54
N TYR A 63 -0.45 -11.31 16.38
CA TYR A 63 -0.23 -9.89 16.62
C TYR A 63 1.23 -9.59 16.97
N GLY A 64 1.82 -8.61 16.28
CA GLY A 64 3.21 -8.21 16.45
C GLY A 64 4.25 -9.15 15.83
N ALA A 65 3.83 -10.13 15.03
CA ALA A 65 4.75 -10.90 14.19
C ALA A 65 5.48 -10.00 13.19
N SER A 66 6.64 -10.46 12.72
CA SER A 66 7.30 -9.80 11.59
C SER A 66 6.49 -10.01 10.32
N PHE A 67 6.34 -8.94 9.53
CA PHE A 67 5.68 -8.97 8.23
C PHE A 67 6.45 -9.85 7.25
N ILE A 68 7.77 -9.85 7.32
CA ILE A 68 8.64 -10.34 6.24
C ILE A 68 9.10 -11.80 6.40
N GLU A 69 8.81 -12.43 7.54
CA GLU A 69 9.37 -13.75 7.87
C GLU A 69 8.41 -14.91 7.58
N LYS A 70 7.21 -14.89 8.18
CA LYS A 70 6.40 -16.11 8.33
C LYS A 70 5.04 -16.07 7.62
N TYR A 71 4.41 -14.91 7.49
CA TYR A 71 3.03 -14.77 7.04
C TYR A 71 2.93 -14.20 5.62
N ASP A 72 1.79 -14.37 4.97
CA ASP A 72 1.59 -13.90 3.59
C ASP A 72 1.78 -12.38 3.44
N THR A 73 2.83 -12.00 2.72
CA THR A 73 3.15 -10.62 2.35
C THR A 73 2.52 -10.18 1.03
N GLY A 74 1.85 -11.07 0.30
CA GLY A 74 1.19 -10.75 -0.96
C GLY A 74 -0.13 -10.00 -0.79
N GLY A 75 -0.64 -9.48 -1.91
CA GLY A 75 -1.86 -8.70 -1.94
C GLY A 75 -1.64 -7.23 -1.61
N LEU A 76 -2.63 -6.63 -0.94
CA LEU A 76 -2.61 -5.25 -0.48
C LEU A 76 -3.05 -5.21 0.98
N ASP A 77 -2.10 -4.77 1.81
CA ASP A 77 -2.26 -4.56 3.24
C ASP A 77 -2.35 -3.06 3.58
N GLU A 78 -2.76 -2.78 4.81
CA GLU A 78 -2.77 -1.44 5.39
C GLU A 78 -1.72 -1.36 6.49
N CYS A 79 -0.88 -0.32 6.45
CA CYS A 79 0.08 -0.05 7.50
C CYS A 79 -0.36 1.18 8.32
N PHE A 80 -0.54 0.99 9.63
CA PHE A 80 -0.85 2.05 10.59
C PHE A 80 -0.54 1.59 12.02
N PRO A 81 0.09 2.40 12.89
CA PRO A 81 0.53 3.78 12.68
C PRO A 81 1.96 3.92 12.12
N ALA A 82 2.57 2.83 11.63
CA ALA A 82 3.90 2.82 11.00
C ALA A 82 4.01 1.67 9.99
N VAL A 83 5.00 1.74 9.10
CA VAL A 83 5.38 0.62 8.21
C VAL A 83 6.49 -0.20 8.87
N LEU A 84 7.51 0.44 9.45
CA LEU A 84 8.56 -0.23 10.20
C LEU A 84 8.19 -0.27 11.69
N GLY A 85 8.33 -1.45 12.29
CA GLY A 85 8.19 -1.63 13.74
C GLY A 85 9.25 -0.84 14.52
N GLY A 86 8.91 -0.43 15.74
CA GLY A 86 9.80 0.40 16.55
C GLY A 86 9.12 0.88 17.82
N GLU A 87 9.66 1.91 18.44
CA GLU A 87 9.06 2.55 19.61
C GLU A 87 8.29 3.80 19.19
N TYR A 88 7.16 4.05 19.84
CA TYR A 88 6.40 5.26 19.64
C TYR A 88 7.20 6.46 20.21
N PRO A 89 7.36 7.56 19.46
CA PRO A 89 8.36 8.58 19.77
C PRO A 89 7.82 9.77 20.59
N ASP A 90 6.61 9.68 21.16
CA ASP A 90 5.99 10.81 21.86
C ASP A 90 5.09 10.41 23.02
N GLU A 91 5.04 11.28 24.03
CA GLU A 91 4.15 11.12 25.19
C GLU A 91 2.67 11.19 24.77
N PRO A 92 1.75 10.44 25.41
CA PRO A 92 1.95 9.58 26.59
C PRO A 92 2.34 8.13 26.25
N TRP A 93 2.61 7.83 24.98
CA TRP A 93 2.92 6.47 24.53
C TRP A 93 4.42 6.28 24.28
N ASP A 94 5.27 7.18 24.75
CA ASP A 94 6.71 7.11 24.53
C ASP A 94 7.26 5.74 24.94
N GLY A 95 8.03 5.11 24.05
CA GLY A 95 8.59 3.77 24.26
C GLY A 95 7.60 2.60 24.06
N ILE A 96 6.30 2.83 23.82
CA ILE A 96 5.37 1.75 23.49
C ILE A 96 5.69 1.19 22.11
N VAL A 97 5.92 -0.13 22.03
CA VAL A 97 6.29 -0.77 20.77
C VAL A 97 5.12 -0.74 19.79
N ILE A 98 5.40 -0.19 18.60
CA ILE A 98 4.64 -0.28 17.37
C ILE A 98 5.07 -1.58 16.64
N PRO A 99 4.14 -2.49 16.32
CA PRO A 99 4.47 -3.71 15.60
C PRO A 99 4.93 -3.44 14.15
N ASP A 100 5.68 -4.38 13.59
CA ASP A 100 6.09 -4.36 12.19
C ASP A 100 4.88 -4.26 11.26
N HIS A 101 4.89 -3.30 10.34
CA HIS A 101 3.77 -2.91 9.46
C HIS A 101 2.49 -2.46 10.20
N GLY A 102 2.61 -2.11 11.48
CA GLY A 102 1.52 -1.56 12.27
C GLY A 102 0.52 -2.63 12.74
N GLU A 103 -0.58 -2.18 13.33
CA GLU A 103 -1.52 -3.04 14.05
C GLU A 103 -2.62 -3.63 13.16
N LEU A 104 -2.80 -3.08 11.96
CA LEU A 104 -3.98 -3.36 11.12
C LEU A 104 -3.94 -4.73 10.44
N TRP A 105 -2.80 -5.09 9.83
CA TRP A 105 -2.68 -6.27 8.98
C TRP A 105 -2.80 -7.60 9.74
N CYS A 106 -2.56 -7.58 11.05
CA CYS A 106 -2.48 -8.76 11.90
C CYS A 106 -3.73 -9.06 12.72
N GLN A 107 -4.87 -8.40 12.44
CA GLN A 107 -6.11 -8.55 13.20
C GLN A 107 -7.35 -8.67 12.31
N PRO A 108 -8.42 -9.33 12.76
CA PRO A 108 -9.67 -9.38 12.01
C PRO A 108 -10.39 -8.03 12.04
N TRP A 109 -11.02 -7.68 10.92
CA TRP A 109 -11.85 -6.49 10.81
C TRP A 109 -13.33 -6.86 10.80
N GLU A 110 -14.15 -6.03 11.46
CA GLU A 110 -15.59 -6.08 11.32
C GLU A 110 -15.98 -5.68 9.90
N THR A 111 -17.04 -6.28 9.36
CA THR A 111 -17.45 -6.07 7.96
C THR A 111 -18.94 -5.79 7.85
N LYS A 112 -19.30 -4.77 7.06
CA LYS A 112 -20.68 -4.36 6.81
C LYS A 112 -20.89 -4.06 5.33
N ILE A 113 -21.78 -4.81 4.69
CA ILE A 113 -22.29 -4.48 3.36
C ILE A 113 -23.30 -3.35 3.51
N VAL A 114 -22.92 -2.13 3.09
CA VAL A 114 -23.77 -0.93 3.16
C VAL A 114 -24.69 -0.86 1.94
N GLU A 115 -24.17 -1.20 0.75
CA GLU A 115 -24.96 -1.30 -0.47
C GLU A 115 -24.53 -2.53 -1.29
N SER A 116 -25.51 -3.24 -1.84
CA SER A 116 -25.32 -4.32 -2.80
C SER A 116 -26.42 -4.23 -3.87
N SER A 117 -26.27 -3.27 -4.79
CA SER A 117 -27.17 -3.10 -5.92
C SER A 117 -26.51 -3.54 -7.23
N ALA A 118 -27.30 -3.65 -8.31
CA ALA A 118 -26.75 -3.96 -9.63
C ALA A 118 -25.85 -2.83 -10.21
N LYS A 119 -25.86 -1.64 -9.61
CA LYS A 119 -25.11 -0.47 -10.08
C LYS A 119 -23.91 -0.12 -9.21
N LYS A 120 -23.95 -0.46 -7.92
CA LYS A 120 -22.96 -0.04 -6.94
C LYS A 120 -22.88 -1.04 -5.78
N ILE A 121 -21.67 -1.26 -5.29
CA ILE A 121 -21.40 -1.96 -4.03
C ILE A 121 -20.64 -1.02 -3.12
N ILE A 122 -21.04 -1.00 -1.84
CA ILE A 122 -20.33 -0.31 -0.76
C ILE A 122 -20.11 -1.32 0.36
N LEU A 123 -18.85 -1.59 0.67
CA LEU A 123 -18.41 -2.49 1.74
C LEU A 123 -17.56 -1.70 2.73
N THR A 124 -18.01 -1.58 3.96
CA THR A 124 -17.25 -0.94 5.03
C THR A 124 -16.61 -2.02 5.89
N MET A 125 -15.35 -1.82 6.25
CA MET A 125 -14.64 -2.66 7.22
C MET A 125 -13.93 -1.79 8.25
N SER A 126 -13.85 -2.26 9.49
CA SER A 126 -13.21 -1.49 10.57
C SER A 126 -12.59 -2.36 11.65
N CYS A 127 -11.67 -1.78 12.41
CA CYS A 127 -11.10 -2.37 13.62
C CYS A 127 -10.67 -1.28 14.60
N HIS A 128 -10.34 -1.69 15.82
CA HIS A 128 -9.70 -0.83 16.80
C HIS A 128 -8.19 -1.08 16.84
N GLY A 129 -7.42 -0.06 17.18
CA GLY A 129 -6.02 -0.28 17.57
C GLY A 129 -5.94 -1.17 18.82
N VAL A 130 -4.89 -1.98 18.91
CA VAL A 130 -4.72 -2.93 20.02
C VAL A 130 -3.97 -2.26 21.17
N ARG A 131 -2.89 -1.55 20.86
CA ARG A 131 -2.07 -0.77 21.80
C ARG A 131 -2.40 0.71 21.76
N PHE A 132 -2.73 1.23 20.57
CA PHE A 132 -3.05 2.64 20.40
C PHE A 132 -4.57 2.85 20.35
N PRO A 133 -5.10 3.86 21.04
CA PRO A 133 -6.54 4.05 21.18
C PRO A 133 -7.12 4.77 19.96
N TYR A 134 -7.28 4.06 18.85
CA TYR A 134 -7.97 4.56 17.66
C TYR A 134 -9.03 3.58 17.16
N HIS A 135 -9.95 4.08 16.34
CA HIS A 135 -10.81 3.28 15.48
C HIS A 135 -10.46 3.59 14.03
N PHE A 136 -10.19 2.56 13.22
CA PHE A 136 -9.84 2.70 11.81
C PHE A 136 -10.95 2.08 10.96
N GLU A 137 -11.42 2.80 9.96
CA GLU A 137 -12.43 2.38 9.02
C GLU A 137 -11.96 2.58 7.59
N ARG A 138 -12.24 1.59 6.73
CA ARG A 138 -12.10 1.69 5.28
C ARG A 138 -13.41 1.30 4.61
N THR A 139 -13.90 2.17 3.73
CA THR A 139 -15.06 1.90 2.88
C THR A 139 -14.61 1.71 1.43
N LEU A 140 -14.91 0.54 0.87
CA LEU A 140 -14.67 0.19 -0.51
C LEU A 140 -15.94 0.47 -1.33
N THR A 141 -15.79 1.24 -2.41
CA THR A 141 -16.86 1.48 -3.38
C THR A 141 -16.44 1.06 -4.77
N ILE A 142 -17.27 0.25 -5.43
CA ILE A 142 -17.20 0.02 -6.88
C ILE A 142 -18.57 0.28 -7.51
N SER A 143 -18.58 0.84 -8.72
CA SER A 143 -19.80 1.10 -9.49
C SER A 143 -19.66 0.60 -10.93
N THR A 144 -20.77 0.49 -11.65
CA THR A 144 -20.78 0.14 -13.08
C THR A 144 -20.26 1.25 -14.00
N GLU A 145 -19.84 2.40 -13.46
CA GLU A 145 -19.41 3.57 -14.26
C GLU A 145 -17.99 3.42 -14.82
N GLY A 146 -17.17 2.57 -14.22
CA GLY A 146 -15.83 2.30 -14.71
C GLY A 146 -15.04 1.34 -13.83
N PRO A 147 -13.78 1.04 -14.20
CA PRO A 147 -12.92 0.12 -13.47
C PRO A 147 -12.21 0.81 -12.28
N VAL A 148 -13.00 1.46 -11.42
CA VAL A 148 -12.49 2.24 -10.29
C VAL A 148 -12.91 1.57 -8.99
N LEU A 149 -11.94 1.37 -8.10
CA LEU A 149 -12.14 1.11 -6.69
C LEU A 149 -11.86 2.41 -5.92
N THR A 150 -12.88 2.96 -5.26
CA THR A 150 -12.70 4.07 -4.33
C THR A 150 -12.55 3.52 -2.92
N LEU A 151 -11.52 3.99 -2.21
CA LEU A 151 -11.22 3.68 -0.82
C LEU A 151 -11.34 4.97 -0.01
N ASP A 152 -12.40 5.05 0.79
CA ASP A 152 -12.60 6.15 1.74
C ASP A 152 -12.15 5.68 3.12
N TYR A 153 -11.29 6.46 3.76
CA TYR A 153 -10.71 6.13 5.05
C TYR A 153 -11.16 7.10 6.13
N GLN A 154 -11.32 6.58 7.35
CA GLN A 154 -11.45 7.39 8.55
C GLN A 154 -10.64 6.75 9.67
N VAL A 155 -9.84 7.57 10.37
CA VAL A 155 -9.27 7.19 11.65
C VAL A 155 -9.75 8.16 12.72
N CYS A 156 -10.23 7.63 13.84
CA CYS A 156 -10.69 8.39 14.99
C CYS A 156 -9.75 8.16 16.17
N ASN A 157 -9.23 9.23 16.75
CA ASN A 157 -8.50 9.17 18.02
C ASN A 157 -9.51 9.04 19.16
N LEU A 158 -9.39 7.98 19.95
CA LEU A 158 -10.28 7.69 21.08
C LEU A 158 -9.67 8.13 22.42
N SER A 159 -8.59 8.89 22.39
CA SER A 159 -7.90 9.39 23.58
C SER A 159 -7.95 10.91 23.69
N ASN A 160 -7.54 11.37 24.86
CA ASN A 160 -7.38 12.79 25.17
C ASN A 160 -6.00 13.35 24.80
N PHE A 161 -5.20 12.60 24.04
CA PHE A 161 -3.84 12.97 23.65
C PHE A 161 -3.71 12.98 22.14
N GLU A 162 -2.87 13.88 21.63
CA GLU A 162 -2.50 13.91 20.21
C GLU A 162 -1.74 12.63 19.83
N MET A 163 -2.03 12.07 18.66
CA MET A 163 -1.38 10.87 18.14
C MET A 163 -0.74 11.14 16.78
N LEU A 164 0.59 11.07 16.73
CA LEU A 164 1.36 10.98 15.50
C LEU A 164 1.15 9.62 14.85
N PHE A 165 1.10 9.59 13.52
CA PHE A 165 0.95 8.36 12.76
C PHE A 165 1.58 8.46 11.37
N LEU A 166 1.86 7.30 10.80
CA LEU A 166 2.00 7.08 9.37
C LEU A 166 0.84 6.22 8.90
N TRP A 167 0.36 6.49 7.68
CA TRP A 167 -0.53 5.58 6.98
C TRP A 167 0.10 5.26 5.63
N CYS A 168 0.03 4.01 5.21
CA CYS A 168 0.52 3.56 3.93
C CYS A 168 -0.38 2.45 3.41
N ILE A 169 -0.93 2.64 2.21
CA ILE A 169 -1.49 1.51 1.46
C ILE A 169 -0.32 0.70 0.91
N HIS A 170 -0.30 -0.60 1.16
CA HIS A 170 0.88 -1.44 0.89
C HIS A 170 0.58 -2.57 -0.10
N PRO A 171 0.29 -2.26 -1.38
CA PRO A 171 0.09 -3.27 -2.42
C PRO A 171 1.42 -3.82 -2.90
N LEU A 172 1.57 -5.15 -2.95
CA LEU A 172 2.60 -5.77 -3.78
C LEU A 172 2.02 -6.06 -5.17
N ILE A 173 2.54 -5.38 -6.17
CA ILE A 173 2.09 -5.47 -7.56
C ILE A 173 2.81 -6.60 -8.30
N ASN A 174 2.04 -7.37 -9.07
CA ASN A 174 2.51 -8.39 -9.99
C ASN A 174 3.06 -7.71 -11.27
N ILE A 175 4.37 -7.45 -11.26
CA ILE A 175 5.08 -6.70 -12.30
C ILE A 175 5.65 -7.60 -13.40
N GLU A 176 5.84 -7.02 -14.58
CA GLU A 176 6.51 -7.66 -15.72
C GLU A 176 7.58 -6.72 -16.28
N LYS A 177 8.59 -7.30 -16.93
CA LYS A 177 9.65 -6.54 -17.60
C LYS A 177 9.04 -5.54 -18.59
N GLY A 178 9.53 -4.31 -18.55
CA GLY A 178 9.14 -3.23 -19.47
C GLY A 178 7.87 -2.50 -19.05
N MET A 179 7.24 -2.88 -17.94
CA MET A 179 6.27 -2.01 -17.28
C MET A 179 6.95 -0.73 -16.82
N GLN A 180 6.19 0.36 -16.74
CA GLN A 180 6.71 1.66 -16.36
C GLN A 180 5.97 2.23 -15.15
N VAL A 181 6.72 2.61 -14.12
CA VAL A 181 6.21 3.35 -12.97
C VAL A 181 6.01 4.81 -13.33
N ILE A 182 4.84 5.33 -12.99
CA ILE A 182 4.44 6.72 -13.18
C ILE A 182 4.35 7.38 -11.81
N LEU A 183 4.98 8.55 -11.68
CA LEU A 183 4.85 9.45 -10.55
C LEU A 183 4.35 10.81 -11.05
N PRO A 184 3.82 11.67 -10.17
CA PRO A 184 3.43 13.02 -10.56
C PRO A 184 4.58 13.75 -11.27
N PRO A 185 4.32 14.46 -12.39
CA PRO A 185 5.37 14.99 -13.27
C PRO A 185 6.31 16.00 -12.60
N GLU A 186 5.90 16.61 -11.49
CA GLU A 186 6.70 17.49 -10.64
C GLU A 186 7.79 16.75 -9.86
N ILE A 187 7.67 15.42 -9.68
CA ILE A 187 8.68 14.61 -9.01
C ILE A 187 9.88 14.45 -9.93
N LYS A 188 11.01 15.04 -9.51
CA LYS A 188 12.31 14.94 -10.20
C LYS A 188 13.38 14.24 -9.37
N THR A 189 13.08 14.01 -8.10
CA THR A 189 14.03 13.45 -7.13
C THR A 189 13.30 12.65 -6.08
N LEU A 190 13.91 11.55 -5.65
CA LEU A 190 13.47 10.68 -4.59
C LEU A 190 14.52 10.64 -3.48
N ARG A 191 14.13 10.17 -2.30
CA ARG A 191 15.04 9.81 -1.22
C ARG A 191 15.20 8.30 -1.20
N LEU A 192 16.43 7.82 -1.09
CA LEU A 192 16.74 6.41 -0.83
C LEU A 192 16.67 6.12 0.66
N ASP A 193 15.84 5.16 1.07
CA ASP A 193 15.79 4.70 2.47
C ASP A 193 16.62 3.43 2.66
N SER A 194 16.56 2.50 1.71
CA SER A 194 17.40 1.31 1.73
C SER A 194 17.62 0.77 0.32
N GLY A 195 18.70 0.01 0.14
CA GLY A 195 18.98 -0.64 -1.14
C GLY A 195 20.04 -1.74 -1.03
N THR A 196 19.97 -2.73 -1.90
CA THR A 196 20.93 -3.83 -1.96
C THR A 196 22.32 -3.32 -2.35
N ASN A 197 23.36 -3.72 -1.61
CA ASN A 197 24.77 -3.48 -1.94
C ASN A 197 25.12 -2.00 -2.28
N ASN A 198 24.42 -1.03 -1.68
CA ASN A 198 24.55 0.39 -2.00
C ASN A 198 24.40 0.70 -3.50
N PHE A 199 23.59 -0.06 -4.24
CA PHE A 199 23.45 0.06 -5.69
C PHE A 199 23.07 1.46 -6.17
N LEU A 200 22.22 2.17 -5.40
CA LEU A 200 21.83 3.56 -5.64
C LEU A 200 22.52 4.56 -4.69
N GLY A 201 23.49 4.12 -3.88
CA GLY A 201 24.14 4.93 -2.85
C GLY A 201 23.73 4.53 -1.43
N GLU A 202 24.01 5.42 -0.48
CA GLU A 202 23.74 5.23 0.96
C GLU A 202 22.33 5.69 1.33
N SER A 203 21.78 5.17 2.44
CA SER A 203 20.52 5.66 3.01
C SER A 203 20.55 7.19 3.22
N GLY A 204 19.44 7.85 2.88
CA GLY A 204 19.29 9.30 2.87
C GLY A 204 19.75 9.97 1.57
N SER A 205 20.36 9.24 0.64
CA SER A 205 20.79 9.81 -0.66
C SER A 205 19.61 10.35 -1.46
N GLN A 206 19.82 11.49 -2.11
CA GLN A 206 18.88 12.06 -3.07
C GLN A 206 19.14 11.47 -4.46
N ILE A 207 18.13 10.81 -5.01
CA ILE A 207 18.19 10.07 -6.28
C ILE A 207 17.44 10.84 -7.36
N GLY A 208 18.03 11.00 -8.54
CA GLY A 208 17.34 11.60 -9.69
C GLY A 208 16.20 10.70 -10.20
N TRP A 209 15.08 11.31 -10.59
CA TRP A 209 13.94 10.60 -11.18
C TRP A 209 13.53 11.19 -12.54
N PRO A 210 13.21 10.35 -13.55
CA PRO A 210 13.33 8.89 -13.54
C PRO A 210 14.76 8.40 -13.84
N GLN A 211 15.62 9.27 -14.35
CA GLN A 211 16.99 8.92 -14.73
C GLN A 211 17.96 9.16 -13.56
N THR A 212 18.80 8.16 -13.27
CA THR A 212 19.90 8.24 -12.31
C THR A 212 21.11 7.45 -12.82
N ASN A 213 22.19 7.44 -12.04
CA ASN A 213 23.26 6.47 -12.20
C ASN A 213 23.31 5.54 -10.98
N SER A 214 23.68 4.28 -11.18
CA SER A 214 24.12 3.40 -10.09
C SER A 214 25.42 3.91 -9.45
N ALA A 215 25.78 3.33 -8.31
CA ALA A 215 27.04 3.61 -7.62
C ALA A 215 28.30 3.36 -8.48
N ASP A 216 28.22 2.49 -9.49
CA ASP A 216 29.30 2.26 -10.48
C ASP A 216 29.16 3.11 -11.77
N ASN A 217 28.36 4.19 -11.72
CA ASN A 217 28.14 5.15 -12.79
C ASN A 217 27.46 4.61 -14.06
N ARG A 218 26.64 3.55 -13.95
CA ARG A 218 25.83 3.09 -15.07
C ARG A 218 24.50 3.88 -15.11
N PRO A 219 24.10 4.42 -16.27
CA PRO A 219 22.79 5.05 -16.42
C PRO A 219 21.65 4.06 -16.19
N ILE A 220 20.65 4.49 -15.43
CA ILE A 220 19.46 3.70 -15.08
C ILE A 220 18.22 4.58 -15.22
N ASP A 221 17.21 4.04 -15.88
CA ASP A 221 15.84 4.55 -15.83
C ASP A 221 15.09 3.81 -14.71
N LEU A 222 14.92 4.46 -13.56
CA LEU A 222 14.21 3.90 -12.41
C LEU A 222 12.72 3.72 -12.65
N SER A 223 12.15 4.37 -13.67
CA SER A 223 10.75 4.15 -14.03
C SER A 223 10.52 2.80 -14.70
N GLN A 224 11.56 2.17 -15.25
CA GLN A 224 11.42 0.95 -16.04
C GLN A 224 11.61 -0.30 -15.18
N VAL A 225 10.63 -1.21 -15.21
CA VAL A 225 10.77 -2.53 -14.60
C VAL A 225 11.77 -3.36 -15.42
N PRO A 226 12.91 -3.79 -14.82
CA PRO A 226 13.95 -4.52 -15.53
C PRO A 226 13.58 -6.00 -15.73
N ALA A 227 14.52 -6.79 -16.23
CA ALA A 227 14.37 -8.25 -16.26
C ALA A 227 14.35 -8.83 -14.83
N ASN A 228 13.72 -9.99 -14.64
CA ASN A 228 13.57 -10.62 -13.33
C ASN A 228 14.88 -11.07 -12.67
N ASN A 229 15.98 -11.12 -13.43
CA ASN A 229 17.32 -11.42 -12.94
C ASN A 229 18.16 -10.16 -12.67
N PHE A 230 17.53 -8.99 -12.53
CA PHE A 230 18.23 -7.73 -12.25
C PHE A 230 18.98 -7.77 -10.91
N GLY A 231 18.41 -8.46 -9.91
CA GLY A 231 19.10 -8.77 -8.66
C GLY A 231 19.34 -7.56 -7.77
N GLN A 232 18.52 -6.51 -7.89
CA GLN A 232 18.53 -5.35 -7.00
C GLN A 232 17.16 -5.13 -6.36
N ALA A 233 17.17 -4.68 -5.10
CA ALA A 233 15.99 -4.16 -4.43
C ALA A 233 16.30 -2.82 -3.75
N TYR A 234 15.33 -1.92 -3.69
CA TYR A 234 15.49 -0.63 -3.04
C TYR A 234 14.14 -0.03 -2.60
N LYS A 235 14.18 0.66 -1.46
CA LYS A 235 13.10 1.47 -0.91
C LYS A 235 13.37 2.93 -1.20
N LEU A 236 12.46 3.58 -1.91
CA LEU A 236 12.51 5.01 -2.24
C LEU A 236 11.26 5.71 -1.72
N TYR A 237 11.38 7.00 -1.41
CA TYR A 237 10.24 7.86 -1.11
C TYR A 237 10.28 9.12 -1.95
N THR A 238 9.11 9.62 -2.34
CA THR A 238 9.00 11.02 -2.78
C THR A 238 9.28 11.94 -1.60
N TYR A 239 9.61 13.20 -1.90
CA TYR A 239 9.40 14.28 -0.93
C TYR A 239 7.90 14.61 -0.82
N PRO A 240 7.45 15.43 0.15
CA PRO A 240 6.05 15.82 0.24
C PRO A 240 5.54 16.38 -1.08
N ILE A 241 4.54 15.73 -1.66
CA ILE A 241 3.85 16.17 -2.86
C ILE A 241 3.00 17.39 -2.48
N LYS A 242 3.09 18.46 -3.27
CA LYS A 242 2.41 19.73 -2.98
C LYS A 242 1.44 20.10 -4.09
N GLY A 243 0.32 20.67 -3.71
CA GLY A 243 -0.69 21.18 -4.64
C GLY A 243 -2.10 20.82 -4.22
N ASP A 244 -3.07 21.52 -4.80
CA ASP A 244 -4.50 21.31 -4.54
C ASP A 244 -5.19 20.45 -5.60
N ALA A 245 -4.48 20.12 -6.68
CA ALA A 245 -4.97 19.26 -7.75
C ALA A 245 -4.74 17.79 -7.41
N GLN A 246 -5.66 16.94 -7.87
CA GLN A 246 -5.45 15.49 -7.80
C GLN A 246 -4.23 15.11 -8.63
N VAL A 247 -3.46 14.15 -8.12
CA VAL A 247 -2.28 13.60 -8.77
C VAL A 247 -2.46 12.10 -8.98
N GLU A 248 -1.66 11.56 -9.90
CA GLU A 248 -1.66 10.14 -10.22
C GLU A 248 -0.27 9.54 -10.00
N ALA A 249 -0.23 8.36 -9.39
CA ALA A 249 0.96 7.53 -9.25
C ALA A 249 0.56 6.08 -9.56
N GLY A 250 1.35 5.35 -10.33
CA GLY A 250 0.88 4.08 -10.87
C GLY A 250 1.94 3.28 -11.60
N ILE A 251 1.48 2.22 -12.25
CA ILE A 251 2.28 1.45 -13.20
C ILE A 251 1.47 1.20 -14.46
N ILE A 252 2.14 1.33 -15.60
CA ILE A 252 1.56 1.06 -16.93
C ILE A 252 2.27 -0.13 -17.56
N ASP A 253 1.52 -0.89 -18.35
CA ASP A 253 2.06 -2.00 -19.11
C ASP A 253 2.93 -1.51 -20.28
N PRO A 254 3.78 -2.37 -20.86
CA PRO A 254 4.67 -1.99 -21.96
C PRO A 254 3.92 -1.51 -23.22
N THR A 255 2.65 -1.87 -23.38
CA THR A 255 1.83 -1.44 -24.52
C THR A 255 1.16 -0.08 -24.29
N GLY A 256 1.17 0.43 -23.06
CA GLY A 256 0.49 1.65 -22.64
C GLY A 256 -1.04 1.53 -22.64
N LYS A 257 -1.58 0.32 -22.71
CA LYS A 257 -3.02 0.06 -22.76
C LYS A 257 -3.58 -0.31 -21.40
N HIS A 258 -2.76 -0.91 -20.55
CA HIS A 258 -3.18 -1.41 -19.26
C HIS A 258 -2.45 -0.72 -18.13
N SER A 259 -3.17 -0.44 -17.04
CA SER A 259 -2.59 0.34 -15.95
C SER A 259 -3.19 -0.01 -14.60
N PHE A 260 -2.41 0.24 -13.56
CA PHE A 260 -2.81 0.20 -12.16
C PHE A 260 -2.38 1.54 -11.54
N ILE A 261 -3.33 2.47 -11.45
CA ILE A 261 -3.07 3.87 -11.12
C ILE A 261 -3.83 4.27 -9.87
N PHE A 262 -3.11 4.81 -8.90
CA PHE A 262 -3.69 5.53 -7.79
C PHE A 262 -3.93 6.99 -8.14
N ARG A 263 -5.09 7.52 -7.77
CA ARG A 263 -5.41 8.95 -7.80
C ARG A 263 -5.78 9.45 -6.42
N PHE A 264 -5.16 10.54 -6.00
CA PHE A 264 -5.37 11.10 -4.67
C PHE A 264 -5.09 12.60 -4.61
N GLN A 265 -5.49 13.23 -3.51
CA GLN A 265 -5.22 14.63 -3.23
C GLN A 265 -3.94 14.78 -2.38
N PRO A 266 -2.93 15.57 -2.81
CA PRO A 266 -1.69 15.75 -2.06
C PRO A 266 -1.86 16.29 -0.63
N LYS A 267 -2.92 17.06 -0.38
CA LYS A 267 -3.25 17.59 0.97
C LYS A 267 -3.70 16.50 1.94
N GLU A 268 -4.18 15.37 1.43
CA GLU A 268 -4.67 14.24 2.21
C GLU A 268 -3.61 13.15 2.30
N ILE A 269 -3.07 12.76 1.14
CA ILE A 269 -2.03 11.74 0.97
C ILE A 269 -0.78 12.42 0.41
N THR A 270 0.24 12.50 1.25
CA THR A 270 1.37 13.43 1.10
C THR A 270 2.57 12.88 0.35
N HIS A 271 2.73 11.56 0.30
CA HIS A 271 3.92 10.90 -0.22
C HIS A 271 3.56 9.67 -1.04
N VAL A 272 4.53 9.18 -1.81
CA VAL A 272 4.51 7.83 -2.40
C VAL A 272 5.79 7.13 -2.01
N GLY A 273 5.67 5.99 -1.32
CA GLY A 273 6.73 5.03 -1.13
C GLY A 273 6.84 4.09 -2.32
N LEU A 274 8.05 3.61 -2.59
CA LEU A 274 8.33 2.62 -3.62
C LEU A 274 9.20 1.52 -3.02
N TRP A 275 8.69 0.30 -2.96
CA TRP A 275 9.48 -0.90 -2.73
C TRP A 275 9.73 -1.61 -4.06
N MET A 276 10.89 -1.38 -4.67
CA MET A 276 11.22 -1.97 -5.96
C MET A 276 12.07 -3.21 -5.74
N ASN A 277 11.50 -4.41 -5.86
CA ASN A 277 12.22 -5.66 -5.67
C ASN A 277 12.29 -6.47 -6.96
N TYR A 278 13.46 -6.41 -7.60
CA TYR A 278 13.69 -7.02 -8.90
C TYR A 278 14.55 -8.28 -8.80
N GLY A 279 14.16 -9.19 -7.91
CA GLY A 279 14.82 -10.48 -7.73
C GLY A 279 16.02 -10.43 -6.79
N ALA A 280 16.02 -9.55 -5.78
CA ALA A 280 17.15 -9.44 -4.84
C ALA A 280 16.85 -9.89 -3.41
N TRP A 281 15.58 -9.84 -3.00
CA TRP A 281 15.22 -10.03 -1.60
C TRP A 281 13.91 -10.81 -1.44
N SER A 282 13.81 -11.61 -0.37
CA SER A 282 12.60 -12.36 0.01
C SER A 282 12.15 -12.11 1.44
N GLY A 283 13.05 -11.70 2.34
CA GLY A 283 12.78 -11.51 3.77
C GLY A 283 12.70 -12.81 4.58
N SER A 284 12.16 -13.88 3.98
CA SER A 284 11.91 -15.17 4.62
C SER A 284 12.99 -16.23 4.37
N GLY A 285 14.05 -15.89 3.62
CA GLY A 285 15.10 -16.82 3.23
C GLY A 285 14.72 -17.75 2.06
N SER A 286 13.56 -17.56 1.43
CA SER A 286 13.20 -18.20 0.16
C SER A 286 13.91 -17.54 -1.03
N GLU A 287 13.64 -18.05 -2.24
CA GLU A 287 14.06 -17.39 -3.48
C GLU A 287 13.59 -15.92 -3.51
N PRO A 288 14.43 -14.99 -4.01
CA PRO A 288 14.09 -13.58 -4.13
C PRO A 288 12.79 -13.34 -4.91
N TYR A 289 12.02 -12.35 -4.45
CA TYR A 289 10.76 -12.00 -5.11
C TYR A 289 10.96 -11.04 -6.27
N PHE A 290 9.99 -11.03 -7.18
CA PHE A 290 9.87 -10.08 -8.25
C PHE A 290 8.51 -9.37 -8.13
N ASN A 291 8.50 -8.26 -7.41
CA ASN A 291 7.29 -7.50 -7.08
C ASN A 291 7.64 -6.02 -6.87
N LEU A 292 6.60 -5.18 -6.86
CA LEU A 292 6.75 -3.74 -6.63
C LEU A 292 5.70 -3.25 -5.63
N GLY A 293 6.15 -2.61 -4.56
CA GLY A 293 5.33 -1.75 -3.71
C GLY A 293 5.22 -0.37 -4.33
N LEU A 294 3.99 0.09 -4.56
CA LEU A 294 3.66 1.46 -4.93
C LEU A 294 2.70 2.00 -3.89
N GLU A 295 3.18 2.89 -3.04
CA GLU A 295 2.62 3.06 -1.70
C GLU A 295 2.25 4.53 -1.42
N PRO A 296 1.10 5.02 -1.93
CA PRO A 296 0.51 6.27 -1.46
C PRO A 296 0.45 6.29 0.08
N SER A 297 0.98 7.36 0.69
CA SER A 297 1.22 7.43 2.13
C SER A 297 1.01 8.81 2.76
N ILE A 298 0.61 8.79 4.02
CA ILE A 298 0.66 9.94 4.93
C ILE A 298 1.96 9.80 5.73
N GLY A 299 2.86 10.74 5.46
CA GLY A 299 4.24 10.70 5.94
C GLY A 299 5.18 9.92 5.02
N GLY A 300 6.46 10.24 5.14
CA GLY A 300 7.43 10.01 4.09
C GLY A 300 8.55 9.07 4.46
N THR A 301 8.38 8.17 5.43
CA THR A 301 9.39 7.20 5.91
C THR A 301 8.69 5.93 6.37
N ASP A 302 9.40 4.80 6.51
CA ASP A 302 8.77 3.59 7.07
C ASP A 302 8.52 3.70 8.61
N GLY A 303 9.45 4.28 9.37
CA GLY A 303 9.41 4.32 10.84
C GLY A 303 8.92 5.66 11.41
N LEU A 304 8.04 5.61 12.42
CA LEU A 304 7.40 6.82 12.97
C LEU A 304 8.39 7.80 13.66
N SER A 305 9.45 7.30 14.29
CA SER A 305 10.49 8.17 14.88
C SER A 305 11.22 8.98 13.80
N ASN A 306 11.61 8.33 12.70
CA ASN A 306 12.26 9.02 11.56
C ASN A 306 11.30 10.03 10.91
N ALA A 307 10.02 9.70 10.82
CA ALA A 307 8.99 10.62 10.34
C ALA A 307 8.90 11.87 11.21
N LYS A 308 8.91 11.71 12.55
CA LYS A 308 8.90 12.81 13.52
C LYS A 308 10.10 13.74 13.34
N ASP A 309 11.31 13.18 13.27
CA ASP A 309 12.55 13.95 13.09
C ASP A 309 12.55 14.79 11.80
N ARG A 310 11.85 14.30 10.77
CA ARG A 310 11.75 14.96 9.47
C ARG A 310 10.54 15.90 9.33
N GLY A 311 9.60 15.86 10.28
CA GLY A 311 8.31 16.54 10.13
C GLY A 311 7.42 15.94 9.04
N GLU A 312 7.65 14.67 8.67
CA GLU A 312 6.96 13.96 7.60
C GLU A 312 6.02 12.90 8.18
N TYR A 313 5.06 13.32 9.02
CA TYR A 313 4.09 12.45 9.70
C TYR A 313 2.65 12.99 9.58
N GLY A 314 1.69 12.11 9.81
CA GLY A 314 0.30 12.47 10.06
C GLY A 314 0.07 12.83 11.52
N ASN A 315 -0.72 13.88 11.77
CA ASN A 315 -1.17 14.23 13.10
C ASN A 315 -2.66 13.89 13.27
N LEU A 316 -3.02 13.31 14.42
CA LEU A 316 -4.40 13.02 14.80
C LEU A 316 -4.68 13.59 16.20
N PRO A 317 -5.28 14.79 16.29
CA PRO A 317 -5.58 15.42 17.57
C PRO A 317 -6.50 14.59 18.47
N ALA A 318 -6.50 14.92 19.76
CA ALA A 318 -7.34 14.27 20.77
C ALA A 318 -8.83 14.31 20.38
N ASN A 319 -9.50 13.16 20.45
CA ASN A 319 -10.93 13.00 20.15
C ASN A 319 -11.36 13.45 18.74
N GLU A 320 -10.43 13.63 17.80
CA GLU A 320 -10.71 14.06 16.43
C GLU A 320 -10.64 12.89 15.45
N SER A 321 -11.23 13.11 14.27
CA SER A 321 -11.14 12.19 13.14
C SER A 321 -10.34 12.80 12.02
N ARG A 322 -9.59 11.96 11.29
CA ARG A 322 -8.99 12.32 10.01
C ARG A 322 -9.55 11.43 8.91
N LEU A 323 -9.82 12.06 7.76
CA LEU A 323 -10.39 11.42 6.59
C LEU A 323 -9.49 11.65 5.37
N TRP A 324 -9.45 10.68 4.48
CA TRP A 324 -8.84 10.80 3.15
C TRP A 324 -9.48 9.82 2.18
N THR A 325 -9.39 10.14 0.89
CA THR A 325 -9.90 9.28 -0.19
C THR A 325 -8.76 8.91 -1.14
N LEU A 326 -8.75 7.65 -1.56
CA LEU A 326 -7.85 7.12 -2.58
C LEU A 326 -8.67 6.40 -3.64
N GLU A 327 -8.48 6.75 -4.92
CA GLU A 327 -9.03 5.98 -6.03
C GLU A 327 -7.93 5.07 -6.60
N LEU A 328 -8.30 3.83 -6.91
CA LEU A 328 -7.50 2.91 -7.71
C LEU A 328 -8.22 2.64 -9.03
N LEU A 329 -7.58 3.03 -10.12
CA LEU A 329 -8.04 2.83 -11.48
C LEU A 329 -7.27 1.67 -12.12
N VAL A 330 -8.01 0.75 -12.72
CA VAL A 330 -7.44 -0.40 -13.43
C VAL A 330 -7.90 -0.36 -14.88
N THR A 331 -7.01 -0.22 -15.85
CA THR A 331 -7.39 -0.18 -17.28
C THR A 331 -6.71 -1.24 -18.09
#